data_AF-A0A7C8R131-F1
#
_entry.id   AF-A0A7C8R131-F1
#
_cell.length_a   1.000
_cell.length_b   1.000
_cell.length_c   1.000
_cell.angle_alpha   90.00
_cell.angle_beta   90.00
_cell.angle_gamma   90.00
#
_symmetry.space_group_name_H-M   'P 1'
#
loop_
_entity.id
_entity.type
_entity.pdbx_description
1 polymer ?
#
loop_
_entity_poly.entity_id
_entity_poly.type
_entity_poly.pdbx_seq_one_letter_code
_entity_poly.pdbx_strand_id
1 'polypeptide(L)'
;MSSEFPLLEGQGLYASDIIGDGDCLFRSFSDQLYGHQDRATTIRLRTTSYMRRHSSYFKLFLSVPPPTRKTRSSSSTTLPNEDTIDRVFQDHIKRMEKPGVYGDNLEIVAFARCYGVDVKIYQREFAYLVSGERDVGEESDDDGAGNSMLGKEEPVVGERKVMHIAYHDWEHYSSVRNIDGPHKGLPNVSPKPLTKEGRQKQQKVLEEGVVIMPWMEDVVEKSLPGDCIVTKQKIREALEKSKGDVGLAIAFGG
;
A
#
# COMPACT_ATOMS: atom_id res chain seq x y z
N MET A 1 -3.82 -25.93 -0.56
CA MET A 1 -4.15 -24.49 -0.37
C MET A 1 -2.85 -23.73 -0.48
N SER A 2 -2.80 -22.65 -1.26
CA SER A 2 -1.54 -21.97 -1.58
C SER A 2 -0.93 -21.34 -0.31
N SER A 3 0.34 -21.64 -0.07
CA SER A 3 1.16 -21.20 1.06
C SER A 3 1.62 -19.73 0.93
N GLU A 4 0.92 -18.92 0.14
CA GLU A 4 1.35 -17.56 -0.22
C GLU A 4 1.21 -16.59 0.95
N PHE A 5 0.20 -16.78 1.82
CA PHE A 5 0.00 -15.93 3.00
C PHE A 5 -0.04 -16.75 4.30
N PRO A 6 1.12 -17.21 4.81
CA PRO A 6 1.19 -17.91 6.09
C PRO A 6 0.58 -17.11 7.25
N LEU A 7 0.67 -15.77 7.19
CA LEU A 7 0.10 -14.89 8.19
C LEU A 7 -1.44 -14.94 8.21
N LEU A 8 -2.08 -15.03 7.04
CA LEU A 8 -3.53 -15.15 6.95
C LEU A 8 -3.98 -16.50 7.51
N GLU A 9 -3.33 -17.59 7.09
CA GLU A 9 -3.64 -18.94 7.58
C GLU A 9 -3.53 -19.02 9.11
N GLY A 10 -2.45 -18.48 9.68
CA GLY A 10 -2.26 -18.42 11.13
C GLY A 10 -3.29 -17.59 11.89
N GLN A 11 -4.02 -16.70 11.20
CA GLN A 11 -5.12 -15.89 11.75
C GLN A 11 -6.50 -16.46 11.43
N GLY A 12 -6.59 -17.64 10.79
CA GLY A 12 -7.86 -18.21 10.36
C GLY A 12 -8.50 -17.44 9.20
N LEU A 13 -7.68 -16.82 8.34
CA LEU A 13 -8.08 -16.00 7.22
C LEU A 13 -7.55 -16.57 5.89
N TYR A 14 -8.15 -16.16 4.79
CA TYR A 14 -7.65 -16.46 3.44
C TYR A 14 -7.86 -15.26 2.50
N ALA A 15 -7.04 -15.18 1.45
CA ALA A 15 -7.22 -14.26 0.35
C ALA A 15 -8.26 -14.84 -0.62
N SER A 16 -9.36 -14.12 -0.86
CA SER A 16 -10.44 -14.55 -1.75
C SER A 16 -10.15 -14.17 -3.20
N ASP A 17 -10.64 -14.99 -4.13
CA ASP A 17 -10.48 -14.73 -5.57
C ASP A 17 -11.12 -13.39 -6.01
N ILE A 18 -10.32 -12.58 -6.70
CA ILE A 18 -10.74 -11.34 -7.33
C ILE A 18 -10.55 -11.43 -8.85
N ILE A 19 -11.45 -10.81 -9.60
CA ILE A 19 -11.35 -10.78 -11.07
C ILE A 19 -10.08 -10.01 -11.49
N GLY A 20 -9.24 -10.66 -12.29
CA GLY A 20 -7.97 -10.11 -12.79
C GLY A 20 -8.14 -9.23 -14.04
N ASP A 21 -8.94 -8.17 -13.96
CA ASP A 21 -9.20 -7.23 -15.07
C ASP A 21 -8.52 -5.86 -14.90
N GLY A 22 -7.58 -5.77 -13.96
CA GLY A 22 -6.89 -4.53 -13.60
C GLY A 22 -7.67 -3.61 -12.65
N ASP A 23 -8.91 -3.97 -12.26
CA ASP A 23 -9.67 -3.27 -11.21
C ASP A 23 -9.53 -3.95 -9.83
N CYS A 24 -8.59 -4.89 -9.68
CA CYS A 24 -8.49 -5.78 -8.52
C CYS A 24 -8.49 -5.05 -7.16
N LEU A 25 -7.79 -3.92 -7.03
CA LEU A 25 -7.80 -3.10 -5.82
C LEU A 25 -9.21 -2.61 -5.47
N PHE A 26 -9.93 -2.05 -6.44
CA PHE A 26 -11.28 -1.52 -6.19
C PHE A 26 -12.32 -2.64 -6.05
N ARG A 27 -12.08 -3.80 -6.68
CA ARG A 27 -12.88 -5.00 -6.50
C ARG A 27 -12.72 -5.58 -5.10
N SER A 28 -11.50 -5.60 -4.55
CA SER A 28 -11.26 -6.04 -3.18
C SER A 28 -11.91 -5.10 -2.17
N PHE A 29 -11.86 -3.78 -2.40
CA PHE A 29 -12.61 -2.81 -1.60
C PHE A 29 -14.13 -2.98 -1.70
N SER A 30 -14.65 -3.24 -2.91
CA SER A 30 -16.07 -3.53 -3.10
C SER A 30 -16.51 -4.74 -2.29
N ASP A 31 -15.70 -5.81 -2.29
CA ASP A 31 -16.00 -7.00 -1.51
C ASP A 31 -15.96 -6.73 0.00
N GLN A 32 -14.99 -5.94 0.50
CA GLN A 32 -14.90 -5.56 1.91
C GLN A 32 -16.03 -4.65 2.39
N LEU A 33 -16.51 -3.74 1.53
CA LEU A 33 -17.59 -2.82 1.84
C LEU A 33 -18.97 -3.45 1.70
N TYR A 34 -19.19 -4.21 0.62
CA TYR A 34 -20.52 -4.61 0.17
C TYR A 34 -20.71 -6.13 0.08
N GLY A 35 -19.63 -6.91 0.20
CA GLY A 35 -19.67 -8.37 0.10
C GLY A 35 -19.74 -8.92 -1.32
N HIS A 36 -19.50 -8.08 -2.33
CA HIS A 36 -19.47 -8.42 -3.74
C HIS A 36 -18.57 -7.44 -4.52
N GLN A 37 -18.11 -7.79 -5.73
CA GLN A 37 -17.10 -7.01 -6.48
C GLN A 37 -17.69 -5.91 -7.40
N ASP A 38 -19.02 -5.84 -7.53
CA ASP A 38 -19.71 -5.06 -8.58
C ASP A 38 -19.67 -3.52 -8.42
N ARG A 39 -19.15 -3.00 -7.31
CA ARG A 39 -19.05 -1.54 -7.07
C ARG A 39 -17.65 -0.98 -7.35
N ALA A 40 -16.73 -1.78 -7.90
CA ALA A 40 -15.35 -1.35 -8.14
C ALA A 40 -15.24 -0.02 -8.90
N THR A 41 -16.02 0.17 -9.98
CA THR A 41 -16.03 1.43 -10.75
C THR A 41 -16.52 2.61 -9.92
N THR A 42 -17.58 2.43 -9.12
CA THR A 42 -18.09 3.49 -8.25
C THR A 42 -17.06 3.89 -7.19
N ILE A 43 -16.39 2.90 -6.59
CA ILE A 43 -15.34 3.15 -5.60
C ILE A 43 -14.16 3.88 -6.25
N ARG A 44 -13.69 3.42 -7.41
CA ARG A 44 -12.63 4.06 -8.19
C ARG A 44 -12.91 5.55 -8.40
N LEU A 45 -14.08 5.88 -8.94
CA LEU A 45 -14.46 7.27 -9.23
C LEU A 45 -14.62 8.12 -7.95
N ARG A 46 -15.14 7.54 -6.87
CA ARG A 46 -15.24 8.24 -5.59
C ARG A 46 -13.86 8.52 -4.98
N THR A 47 -12.97 7.53 -5.01
CA THR A 47 -11.59 7.67 -4.54
C THR A 47 -10.84 8.74 -5.34
N THR A 48 -10.92 8.73 -6.67
CA THR A 48 -10.26 9.76 -7.49
C THR A 48 -10.89 11.15 -7.34
N SER A 49 -12.21 11.24 -7.13
CA SER A 49 -12.89 12.49 -6.77
C SER A 49 -12.35 13.07 -5.45
N TYR A 50 -12.22 12.24 -4.42
CA TYR A 50 -11.59 12.63 -3.15
C TYR A 50 -10.16 13.14 -3.36
N MET A 51 -9.35 12.41 -4.13
CA MET A 51 -7.97 12.85 -4.43
C MET A 51 -7.94 14.23 -5.10
N ARG A 52 -8.87 14.54 -6.02
CA ARG A 52 -8.93 15.87 -6.67
C ARG A 52 -9.20 16.99 -5.69
N ARG A 53 -10.20 16.80 -4.84
CA ARG A 53 -10.59 17.83 -3.85
C ARG A 53 -9.48 18.05 -2.83
N HIS A 54 -8.71 17.01 -2.52
CA HIS A 54 -7.55 17.05 -1.62
C HIS A 54 -6.20 17.09 -2.36
N SER A 55 -6.20 17.68 -3.56
CA SER A 55 -5.04 17.58 -4.47
C SER A 55 -3.74 18.12 -3.88
N SER A 56 -3.79 19.16 -3.03
CA SER A 56 -2.62 19.71 -2.35
C SER A 56 -1.83 18.66 -1.55
N TYR A 57 -2.53 17.71 -0.93
CA TYR A 57 -1.89 16.60 -0.21
C TYR A 57 -1.32 15.56 -1.20
N PHE A 58 -2.15 15.08 -2.13
CA PHE A 58 -1.78 13.96 -3.01
C PHE A 58 -0.69 14.31 -4.03
N LYS A 59 -0.61 15.57 -4.47
CA LYS A 59 0.43 16.08 -5.39
C LYS A 59 1.86 15.83 -4.87
N LEU A 60 2.05 15.83 -3.55
CA LEU A 60 3.37 15.69 -2.91
C LEU A 60 3.99 14.30 -3.10
N PHE A 61 3.17 13.29 -3.40
CA PHE A 61 3.59 11.89 -3.48
C PHE A 61 3.76 11.39 -4.92
N LEU A 62 3.53 12.25 -5.92
CA LEU A 62 3.72 11.90 -7.32
C LEU A 62 5.15 12.18 -7.78
N SER A 63 5.71 11.24 -8.53
CA SER A 63 7.01 11.43 -9.16
C SER A 63 6.92 12.42 -10.31
N VAL A 64 7.66 13.53 -10.21
CA VAL A 64 7.73 14.56 -11.25
C VAL A 64 9.08 14.45 -11.95
N PRO A 65 9.11 14.24 -13.28
CA PRO A 65 10.37 14.13 -14.01
C PRO A 65 11.15 15.45 -13.94
N PRO A 66 12.50 15.39 -13.86
CA PRO A 66 13.32 16.58 -13.81
C PRO A 66 13.21 17.39 -15.12
N PRO A 67 13.42 18.72 -15.07
CA PRO A 67 13.38 19.55 -16.26
C PRO A 67 14.43 19.09 -17.29
N THR A 68 14.01 18.94 -18.55
CA THR A 68 14.88 18.45 -19.64
C THR A 68 16.04 19.42 -19.93
N ARG A 69 17.21 18.88 -20.31
CA ARG A 69 18.52 19.57 -20.48
C ARG A 69 18.56 20.85 -21.35
N LYS A 70 17.50 21.21 -22.09
CA LYS A 70 17.50 22.38 -23.00
C LYS A 70 17.45 23.75 -22.30
N THR A 71 17.27 23.78 -20.98
CA THR A 71 17.23 25.00 -20.15
C THR A 71 18.26 24.96 -18.99
N ARG A 72 19.44 24.37 -19.21
CA ARG A 72 20.52 24.40 -18.21
C ARG A 72 21.29 25.72 -18.28
N SER A 73 20.79 26.72 -17.55
CA SER A 73 21.69 27.64 -16.86
C SER A 73 22.32 26.87 -15.69
N SER A 74 23.63 26.95 -15.57
CA SER A 74 24.43 26.33 -14.52
C SER A 74 23.95 26.76 -13.12
N SER A 75 23.79 25.78 -12.21
CA SER A 75 23.78 25.89 -10.74
C SER A 75 22.47 25.76 -9.93
N SER A 76 21.35 25.28 -10.47
CA SER A 76 20.12 25.13 -9.65
C SER A 76 19.62 23.69 -9.54
N THR A 77 19.65 23.15 -8.32
CA THR A 77 18.75 22.08 -7.84
C THR A 77 17.33 22.64 -7.84
N THR A 78 16.74 22.81 -9.02
CA THR A 78 15.44 23.45 -9.18
C THR A 78 14.36 22.42 -8.84
N LEU A 79 13.66 22.65 -7.73
CA LEU A 79 12.41 21.96 -7.43
C LEU A 79 11.47 22.08 -8.64
N PRO A 80 10.66 21.04 -8.95
CA PRO A 80 9.69 21.14 -10.02
C PRO A 80 8.76 22.33 -9.81
N ASN A 81 8.48 23.08 -10.88
CA ASN A 81 7.50 24.17 -10.83
C ASN A 81 6.10 23.61 -10.52
N GLU A 82 5.29 24.37 -9.79
CA GLU A 82 3.92 24.04 -9.38
C GLU A 82 3.05 23.62 -10.58
N ASP A 83 3.11 24.34 -11.69
CA ASP A 83 2.37 23.97 -12.92
C ASP A 83 2.71 22.56 -13.44
N THR A 84 3.95 22.11 -13.24
CA THR A 84 4.38 20.78 -13.68
C THR A 84 3.82 19.72 -12.74
N ILE A 85 3.85 19.97 -11.43
CA ILE A 85 3.27 19.10 -10.41
C ILE A 85 1.76 18.94 -10.68
N ASP A 86 1.08 20.06 -10.94
CA ASP A 86 -0.34 20.10 -11.24
C ASP A 86 -0.69 19.30 -12.48
N ARG A 87 0.07 19.45 -13.56
CA ARG A 87 -0.16 18.67 -14.78
C ARG A 87 0.04 17.17 -14.53
N VAL A 88 1.12 16.78 -13.85
CA VAL A 88 1.39 15.36 -13.52
C VAL A 88 0.26 14.77 -12.68
N PHE A 89 -0.26 15.53 -11.71
CA PHE A 89 -1.39 15.11 -10.89
C PHE A 89 -2.67 14.96 -11.71
N GLN A 90 -3.02 15.94 -12.55
CA GLN A 90 -4.21 15.84 -13.39
C GLN A 90 -4.13 14.66 -14.36
N ASP A 91 -2.96 14.40 -14.93
CA ASP A 91 -2.73 13.24 -15.80
C ASP A 91 -2.81 11.92 -15.02
N HIS A 92 -2.33 11.88 -13.78
CA HIS A 92 -2.51 10.73 -12.89
C HIS A 92 -3.98 10.41 -12.66
N ILE A 93 -4.76 11.40 -12.24
CA ILE A 93 -6.19 11.22 -11.97
C ILE A 93 -6.95 10.78 -13.22
N LYS A 94 -6.73 11.44 -14.37
CA LYS A 94 -7.39 11.07 -15.64
C LYS A 94 -7.10 9.63 -16.08
N ARG A 95 -5.91 9.12 -15.74
CA ARG A 95 -5.55 7.72 -16.00
C ARG A 95 -6.23 6.81 -14.99
N MET A 96 -6.15 7.13 -13.70
CA MET A 96 -6.70 6.32 -12.61
C MET A 96 -8.22 6.14 -12.67
N GLU A 97 -8.94 7.06 -13.32
CA GLU A 97 -10.38 6.90 -13.57
C GLU A 97 -10.73 5.84 -14.60
N LYS A 98 -9.79 5.47 -15.48
CA LYS A 98 -10.05 4.48 -16.52
C LYS A 98 -10.11 3.08 -15.90
N PRO A 99 -11.06 2.22 -16.33
CA PRO A 99 -11.09 0.84 -15.90
C PRO A 99 -9.81 0.12 -16.33
N GLY A 100 -9.37 -0.84 -15.52
CA GLY A 100 -8.17 -1.64 -15.76
C GLY A 100 -6.84 -0.94 -15.43
N VAL A 101 -6.87 0.30 -14.91
CA VAL A 101 -5.66 0.98 -14.44
C VAL A 101 -5.39 0.59 -12.99
N TYR A 102 -4.20 0.06 -12.73
CA TYR A 102 -3.83 -0.47 -11.43
C TYR A 102 -3.70 0.66 -10.42
N GLY A 103 -4.38 0.54 -9.29
CA GLY A 103 -4.22 1.42 -8.14
C GLY A 103 -3.17 0.86 -7.17
N ASP A 104 -2.57 1.75 -6.39
CA ASP A 104 -1.53 1.41 -5.43
C ASP A 104 -1.75 2.17 -4.10
N ASN A 105 -0.72 2.27 -3.27
CA ASN A 105 -0.72 2.91 -1.95
C ASN A 105 -1.39 4.29 -1.92
N LEU A 106 -1.24 5.11 -2.98
CA LEU A 106 -1.85 6.43 -3.04
C LEU A 106 -3.40 6.35 -3.07
N GLU A 107 -3.94 5.45 -3.89
CA GLU A 107 -5.38 5.19 -3.94
C GLU A 107 -5.89 4.48 -2.68
N ILE A 108 -5.07 3.67 -2.01
CA ILE A 108 -5.40 3.05 -0.72
C ILE A 108 -5.56 4.13 0.37
N VAL A 109 -4.61 5.07 0.46
CA VAL A 109 -4.68 6.21 1.40
C VAL A 109 -5.92 7.06 1.10
N ALA A 110 -6.15 7.39 -0.17
CA ALA A 110 -7.33 8.14 -0.58
C ALA A 110 -8.63 7.41 -0.25
N PHE A 111 -8.70 6.10 -0.49
CA PHE A 111 -9.86 5.29 -0.13
C PHE A 111 -10.08 5.26 1.38
N ALA A 112 -9.04 5.00 2.18
CA ALA A 112 -9.11 4.96 3.63
C ALA A 112 -9.72 6.25 4.20
N ARG A 113 -9.20 7.40 3.77
CA ARG A 113 -9.70 8.72 4.20
C ARG A 113 -11.10 9.03 3.66
N CYS A 114 -11.36 8.75 2.40
CA CYS A 114 -12.65 9.01 1.74
C CYS A 114 -13.80 8.23 2.39
N TYR A 115 -13.56 6.99 2.81
CA TYR A 115 -14.56 6.13 3.43
C TYR A 115 -14.52 6.14 4.96
N GLY A 116 -13.57 6.84 5.58
CA GLY A 116 -13.41 6.88 7.04
C GLY A 116 -13.09 5.51 7.64
N VAL A 117 -12.31 4.69 6.93
CA VAL A 117 -11.94 3.33 7.32
C VAL A 117 -10.42 3.18 7.38
N ASP A 118 -9.95 2.25 8.18
CA ASP A 118 -8.56 1.81 8.12
C ASP A 118 -8.43 0.64 7.15
N VAL A 119 -7.29 0.49 6.50
CA VAL A 119 -7.02 -0.62 5.58
C VAL A 119 -5.81 -1.39 6.08
N LYS A 120 -6.00 -2.67 6.42
CA LYS A 120 -4.95 -3.61 6.77
C LYS A 120 -4.55 -4.40 5.52
N ILE A 121 -3.32 -4.24 5.10
CA ILE A 121 -2.75 -4.88 3.91
C ILE A 121 -1.84 -6.01 4.37
N TYR A 122 -2.16 -7.23 3.93
CA TYR A 122 -1.39 -8.43 4.18
C TYR A 122 -0.48 -8.72 2.98
N GLN A 123 0.82 -8.75 3.21
CA GLN A 123 1.78 -9.35 2.28
C GLN A 123 2.17 -10.74 2.79
N ARG A 124 3.01 -11.45 2.02
CA ARG A 124 3.44 -12.81 2.33
C ARG A 124 3.93 -12.96 3.77
N GLU A 125 4.76 -12.03 4.25
CA GLU A 125 5.48 -12.19 5.53
C GLU A 125 4.99 -11.23 6.62
N PHE A 126 4.47 -10.06 6.23
CA PHE A 126 4.06 -9.01 7.14
C PHE A 126 2.69 -8.44 6.76
N ALA A 127 2.11 -7.66 7.67
CA ALA A 127 0.95 -6.86 7.40
C ALA A 127 1.13 -5.47 8.01
N TYR A 128 0.64 -4.44 7.34
CA TYR A 128 0.67 -3.06 7.80
C TYR A 128 -0.70 -2.41 7.68
N LEU A 129 -0.89 -1.30 8.38
CA LEU A 129 -2.16 -0.57 8.44
C LEU A 129 -1.99 0.80 7.79
N VAL A 130 -2.92 1.16 6.92
CA VAL A 130 -3.11 2.51 6.40
C VAL A 130 -4.31 3.12 7.15
N SER A 131 -4.06 4.17 7.91
CA SER A 131 -5.10 4.86 8.69
C SER A 131 -5.93 5.77 7.80
N GLY A 132 -7.26 5.74 7.97
CA GLY A 132 -8.20 6.65 7.34
C GLY A 132 -8.37 7.98 8.07
N GLU A 133 -7.46 8.31 8.99
CA GLU A 133 -7.50 9.55 9.76
C GLU A 133 -7.42 10.77 8.84
N ARG A 134 -8.36 11.69 9.07
CA ARG A 134 -8.49 12.98 8.40
C ARG A 134 -7.87 14.05 9.28
N ASP A 135 -7.27 15.06 8.65
CA ASP A 135 -6.65 16.14 9.39
C ASP A 135 -7.72 16.98 10.10
N VAL A 136 -7.39 17.52 11.28
CA VAL A 136 -8.33 18.32 12.08
C VAL A 136 -8.72 19.56 11.29
N GLY A 137 -10.00 19.68 10.92
CA GLY A 137 -10.55 20.77 10.11
C GLY A 137 -10.78 20.43 8.64
N GLU A 138 -10.48 19.20 8.19
CA GLU A 138 -10.84 18.71 6.86
C GLU A 138 -12.36 18.45 6.79
N GLU A 139 -13.08 19.19 5.93
CA GLU A 139 -14.54 19.07 5.80
C GLU A 139 -14.96 17.65 5.35
N SER A 140 -16.10 17.17 5.85
CA SER A 140 -16.66 15.89 5.44
C SER A 140 -17.25 15.99 4.04
N ASP A 141 -16.74 15.18 3.12
CA ASP A 141 -17.17 15.17 1.73
C ASP A 141 -18.44 14.33 1.49
N ASP A 142 -19.46 14.55 2.31
CA ASP A 142 -20.70 13.79 2.25
C ASP A 142 -21.50 14.14 0.98
N ASP A 143 -21.20 13.42 -0.11
CA ASP A 143 -21.87 13.56 -1.40
C ASP A 143 -23.29 12.94 -1.41
N GLY A 144 -23.89 12.58 -0.26
CA GLY A 144 -25.25 12.05 -0.14
C GLY A 144 -25.50 10.70 -0.85
N ALA A 145 -24.49 10.13 -1.52
CA ALA A 145 -24.57 8.89 -2.28
C ALA A 145 -24.22 7.69 -1.40
N GLY A 146 -25.16 7.32 -0.53
CA GLY A 146 -25.39 5.92 -0.16
C GLY A 146 -24.37 5.26 0.76
N ASN A 147 -24.23 5.79 1.98
CA ASN A 147 -24.30 4.91 3.17
C ASN A 147 -24.80 5.70 4.37
N SER A 148 -26.10 6.04 4.36
CA SER A 148 -26.83 6.44 5.56
C SER A 148 -26.98 5.21 6.47
N MET A 149 -25.88 4.80 7.09
CA MET A 149 -25.90 3.95 8.28
C MET A 149 -25.10 4.56 9.43
N LEU A 150 -24.24 5.55 9.15
CA LEU A 150 -23.72 6.50 10.14
C LEU A 150 -24.41 7.83 9.87
N GLY A 151 -25.39 8.17 10.72
CA GLY A 151 -26.02 9.47 10.69
C GLY A 151 -25.03 10.57 11.12
N LYS A 152 -25.19 11.75 10.52
CA LYS A 152 -24.71 13.09 10.97
C LYS A 152 -23.80 13.06 12.20
N GLU A 153 -22.48 13.17 11.99
CA GLU A 153 -21.48 12.94 13.03
C GLU A 153 -21.05 14.20 13.78
N GLU A 154 -21.42 14.22 15.08
CA GLU A 154 -20.50 14.51 16.18
C GLU A 154 -19.23 13.63 16.06
N PRO A 155 -18.05 14.04 16.58
CA PRO A 155 -16.82 13.25 16.44
C PRO A 155 -17.04 11.83 16.99
N VAL A 156 -16.91 10.81 16.12
CA VAL A 156 -17.06 9.41 16.53
C VAL A 156 -15.90 9.05 17.44
N VAL A 157 -16.17 9.07 18.74
CA VAL A 157 -15.36 8.42 19.76
C VAL A 157 -15.64 6.91 19.66
N GLY A 158 -14.96 6.24 18.73
CA GLY A 158 -15.09 4.79 18.48
C GLY A 158 -14.00 4.27 17.55
N GLU A 159 -13.71 2.96 17.60
CA GLU A 159 -12.73 2.33 16.70
C GLU A 159 -13.23 2.36 15.25
N ARG A 160 -12.42 2.88 14.31
CA ARG A 160 -12.75 2.90 12.88
C ARG A 160 -12.85 1.47 12.33
N LYS A 161 -13.75 1.26 11.38
CA LYS A 161 -13.88 -0.02 10.69
C LYS A 161 -12.59 -0.34 9.94
N VAL A 162 -12.04 -1.55 10.12
CA VAL A 162 -10.84 -2.02 9.43
C VAL A 162 -11.22 -2.91 8.25
N MET A 163 -10.76 -2.55 7.06
CA MET A 163 -10.84 -3.35 5.82
C MET A 163 -9.59 -4.20 5.68
N HIS A 164 -9.75 -5.45 5.23
CA HIS A 164 -8.64 -6.39 5.12
C HIS A 164 -8.44 -6.79 3.65
N ILE A 165 -7.26 -6.49 3.10
CA ILE A 165 -6.87 -6.87 1.74
C ILE A 165 -5.51 -7.57 1.76
N ALA A 166 -5.26 -8.43 0.78
CA ALA A 166 -3.98 -9.09 0.58
C ALA A 166 -3.33 -8.59 -0.71
N TYR A 167 -2.03 -8.39 -0.71
CA TYR A 167 -1.24 -7.99 -1.88
C TYR A 167 -0.30 -9.13 -2.27
N HIS A 168 -0.45 -9.59 -3.51
CA HIS A 168 0.30 -10.70 -4.09
C HIS A 168 1.57 -10.22 -4.82
N ASP A 169 2.56 -11.10 -4.94
CA ASP A 169 3.83 -10.81 -5.62
C ASP A 169 3.67 -10.50 -7.12
N TRP A 170 2.56 -10.93 -7.72
CA TRP A 170 2.22 -10.70 -9.14
C TRP A 170 1.38 -9.44 -9.38
N GLU A 171 1.48 -8.46 -8.48
CA GLU A 171 0.83 -7.15 -8.55
C GLU A 171 -0.70 -7.24 -8.57
N HIS A 172 -1.26 -7.97 -7.59
CA HIS A 172 -2.70 -8.16 -7.47
C HIS A 172 -3.18 -7.98 -6.05
N TYR A 173 -4.41 -7.49 -5.92
CA TYR A 173 -5.09 -7.36 -4.64
C TYR A 173 -6.25 -8.34 -4.53
N SER A 174 -6.30 -9.03 -3.40
CA SER A 174 -7.41 -9.87 -3.00
C SER A 174 -8.11 -9.29 -1.78
N SER A 175 -9.42 -9.50 -1.68
CA SER A 175 -10.15 -9.30 -0.43
C SER A 175 -9.78 -10.40 0.56
N VAL A 176 -9.76 -10.12 1.86
CA VAL A 176 -9.47 -11.12 2.90
C VAL A 176 -10.77 -11.54 3.59
N ARG A 177 -10.94 -12.85 3.80
CA ARG A 177 -12.13 -13.44 4.43
C ARG A 177 -11.74 -14.45 5.51
N ASN A 178 -12.68 -14.74 6.41
CA ASN A 178 -12.50 -15.78 7.42
C ASN A 178 -12.59 -17.18 6.79
N ILE A 179 -11.71 -18.10 7.18
CA ILE A 179 -11.75 -19.51 6.77
C ILE A 179 -13.07 -20.18 7.20
N ASP A 180 -13.63 -19.78 8.34
CA ASP A 180 -14.89 -20.33 8.85
C ASP A 180 -16.13 -19.62 8.25
N GLY A 181 -15.92 -18.67 7.33
CA GLY A 181 -16.96 -17.89 6.70
C GLY A 181 -17.38 -16.62 7.47
N PRO A 182 -18.32 -15.83 6.92
CA PRO A 182 -19.04 -16.10 5.69
C PRO A 182 -18.18 -15.92 4.41
N HIS A 183 -18.32 -16.85 3.47
CA HIS A 183 -17.62 -16.81 2.17
C HIS A 183 -18.33 -15.98 1.09
N LYS A 184 -19.56 -15.54 1.38
CA LYS A 184 -20.41 -14.71 0.52
C LYS A 184 -21.08 -13.62 1.34
N GLY A 185 -21.44 -12.51 0.72
CA GLY A 185 -21.94 -11.35 1.46
C GLY A 185 -20.83 -10.69 2.27
N LEU A 186 -21.20 -9.91 3.28
CA LEU A 186 -20.26 -9.09 4.05
C LEU A 186 -19.17 -9.96 4.70
N PRO A 187 -17.86 -9.67 4.47
CA PRO A 187 -16.77 -10.50 4.97
C PRO A 187 -16.70 -10.68 6.48
N ASN A 188 -17.09 -9.65 7.26
CA ASN A 188 -17.06 -9.65 8.73
C ASN A 188 -15.76 -10.24 9.29
N VAL A 189 -14.62 -9.78 8.77
CA VAL A 189 -13.30 -10.33 9.07
C VAL A 189 -13.00 -10.20 10.56
N SER A 190 -12.63 -11.31 11.18
CA SER A 190 -12.30 -11.37 12.60
C SER A 190 -11.02 -12.19 12.78
N PRO A 191 -9.84 -11.54 12.64
CA PRO A 191 -8.55 -12.23 12.74
C PRO A 191 -8.41 -12.93 14.11
N LYS A 192 -8.11 -14.23 14.09
CA LYS A 192 -7.81 -14.97 15.33
C LYS A 192 -6.44 -14.53 15.87
N PRO A 193 -6.27 -14.41 17.20
CA PRO A 193 -4.96 -14.13 17.77
C PRO A 193 -3.95 -15.19 17.33
N LEU A 194 -2.78 -14.77 16.85
CA LEU A 194 -1.69 -15.69 16.56
C LEU A 194 -1.30 -16.44 17.84
N THR A 195 -1.34 -17.76 17.78
CA THR A 195 -0.82 -18.63 18.84
C THR A 195 0.65 -18.33 19.09
N LYS A 196 1.20 -18.70 20.25
CA LYS A 196 2.64 -18.51 20.54
C LYS A 196 3.51 -19.17 19.45
N GLU A 197 3.11 -20.36 18.99
CA GLU A 197 3.75 -21.06 17.88
C GLU A 197 3.58 -20.33 16.54
N GLY A 198 2.41 -19.76 16.27
CA GLY A 198 2.15 -18.94 15.08
C GLY A 198 3.01 -17.68 15.04
N ARG A 199 3.19 -17.00 16.19
CA ARG A 199 4.11 -15.85 16.32
C ARG A 199 5.56 -16.27 16.12
N GLN A 200 5.99 -17.39 16.70
CA GLN A 200 7.35 -17.90 16.53
C GLN A 200 7.62 -18.31 15.08
N LYS A 201 6.66 -18.96 14.40
CA LYS A 201 6.76 -19.25 12.97
C LYS A 201 6.80 -17.97 12.13
N GLN A 202 5.93 -17.00 12.41
CA GLN A 202 5.93 -15.72 11.71
C GLN A 202 7.26 -14.99 11.89
N GLN A 203 7.76 -14.90 13.13
CA GLN A 203 9.04 -14.26 13.41
C GLN A 203 10.20 -15.00 12.75
N LYS A 204 10.19 -16.34 12.76
CA LYS A 204 11.20 -17.13 12.06
C LYS A 204 11.14 -16.92 10.54
N VAL A 205 9.95 -16.84 9.94
CA VAL A 205 9.76 -16.53 8.51
C VAL A 205 10.22 -15.10 8.19
N LEU A 206 9.92 -14.11 9.04
CA LEU A 206 10.42 -12.74 8.88
C LEU A 206 11.95 -12.64 9.04
N GLU A 207 12.55 -13.49 9.88
CA GLU A 207 13.99 -13.54 10.08
C GLU A 207 14.74 -14.34 9.00
N GLU A 208 14.08 -15.33 8.38
CA GLU A 208 14.61 -16.14 7.27
C GLU A 208 14.30 -15.51 5.88
N GLY A 209 13.26 -14.68 5.80
CA GLY A 209 12.72 -14.04 4.60
C GLY A 209 13.38 -12.72 4.21
N VAL A 210 14.57 -12.42 4.73
CA VAL A 210 15.32 -11.24 4.30
C VAL A 210 15.76 -11.43 2.85
N VAL A 211 14.90 -11.01 1.93
CA VAL A 211 15.22 -10.93 0.51
C VAL A 211 16.16 -9.75 0.33
N ILE A 212 17.42 -10.03 -0.03
CA ILE A 212 18.35 -8.99 -0.44
C ILE A 212 17.88 -8.44 -1.78
N MET A 213 17.24 -7.27 -1.72
CA MET A 213 16.72 -6.59 -2.90
C MET A 213 17.88 -5.93 -3.67
N PRO A 214 17.85 -5.87 -5.01
CA PRO A 214 18.95 -5.31 -5.82
C PRO A 214 19.37 -3.89 -5.40
N TRP A 215 18.40 -3.07 -4.96
CA TRP A 215 18.70 -1.71 -4.49
C TRP A 215 19.56 -1.69 -3.22
N MET A 216 19.47 -2.71 -2.35
CA MET A 216 20.27 -2.80 -1.12
C MET A 216 21.76 -2.97 -1.47
N GLU A 217 22.06 -3.80 -2.47
CA GLU A 217 23.42 -3.97 -2.97
C GLU A 217 23.97 -2.66 -3.53
N ASP A 218 23.16 -1.96 -4.35
CA ASP A 218 23.56 -0.68 -4.95
C ASP A 218 23.76 0.43 -3.90
N VAL A 219 23.04 0.40 -2.77
CA VAL A 219 23.24 1.36 -1.68
C VAL A 219 24.53 1.05 -0.92
N VAL A 220 24.78 -0.22 -0.55
CA VAL A 220 26.04 -0.60 0.12
C VAL A 220 27.24 -0.26 -0.77
N GLU A 221 27.19 -0.59 -2.07
CA GLU A 221 28.27 -0.32 -3.03
C GLU A 221 28.61 1.17 -3.10
N LYS A 222 27.60 2.05 -3.11
CA LYS A 222 27.80 3.51 -3.17
C LYS A 222 28.25 4.13 -1.85
N SER A 223 28.02 3.44 -0.73
CA SER A 223 28.38 3.93 0.60
C SER A 223 29.79 3.53 1.04
N LEU A 224 30.45 2.62 0.33
CA LEU A 224 31.83 2.23 0.61
C LEU A 224 32.83 3.29 0.08
N PRO A 225 33.97 3.50 0.76
CA PRO A 225 35.04 4.37 0.28
C PRO A 225 35.52 3.96 -1.13
N GLY A 226 35.79 4.92 -2.01
CA GLY A 226 36.10 4.67 -3.43
C GLY A 226 37.40 3.92 -3.71
N ASP A 227 38.25 3.75 -2.70
CA ASP A 227 39.46 2.93 -2.67
C ASP A 227 39.18 1.48 -2.22
N CYS A 228 38.00 1.20 -1.69
CA CYS A 228 37.57 -0.12 -1.25
C CYS A 228 36.91 -0.89 -2.41
N ILE A 229 37.68 -1.75 -3.09
CA ILE A 229 37.16 -2.61 -4.16
C ILE A 229 36.50 -3.85 -3.53
N VAL A 230 35.19 -3.79 -3.31
CA VAL A 230 34.38 -4.90 -2.81
C VAL A 230 33.51 -5.44 -3.94
N THR A 231 33.50 -6.76 -4.13
CA THR A 231 32.66 -7.40 -5.16
C THR A 231 31.19 -7.40 -4.73
N LYS A 232 30.26 -7.37 -5.71
CA LYS A 232 28.82 -7.52 -5.42
C LYS A 232 28.49 -8.78 -4.61
N GLN A 233 29.24 -9.86 -4.83
CA GLN A 233 29.11 -11.09 -4.04
C GLN A 233 29.40 -10.87 -2.55
N LYS A 234 30.48 -10.15 -2.20
CA LYS A 234 30.80 -9.84 -0.80
C LYS A 234 29.79 -8.87 -0.18
N ILE A 235 29.28 -7.92 -0.95
CA ILE A 235 28.20 -7.02 -0.50
C ILE A 235 26.95 -7.83 -0.16
N ARG A 236 26.59 -8.79 -1.02
CA ARG A 236 25.46 -9.68 -0.78
C ARG A 236 25.66 -10.56 0.45
N GLU A 237 26.84 -11.16 0.64
CA GLU A 237 27.18 -11.93 1.83
C GLU A 237 27.11 -11.07 3.12
N ALA A 238 27.56 -9.81 3.06
CA ALA A 238 27.48 -8.87 4.18
C ALA A 238 26.02 -8.50 4.50
N LEU A 239 25.19 -8.29 3.47
CA LEU A 239 23.76 -8.04 3.61
C LEU A 239 23.02 -9.26 4.18
N GLU A 240 23.33 -10.47 3.72
CA GLU A 240 22.76 -11.71 4.25
C GLU A 240 23.15 -11.91 5.73
N LYS A 241 24.43 -11.71 6.07
CA LYS A 241 24.91 -11.79 7.46
C LYS A 241 24.29 -10.72 8.37
N SER A 242 23.98 -9.56 7.80
CA SER A 242 23.34 -8.44 8.49
C SER A 242 21.82 -8.51 8.45
N LYS A 243 21.23 -9.62 7.97
CA LYS A 243 19.77 -9.77 7.84
C LYS A 243 19.13 -8.59 7.09
N GLY A 244 19.79 -8.12 6.02
CA GLY A 244 19.31 -7.04 5.14
C GLY A 244 19.46 -5.63 5.69
N ASP A 245 20.06 -5.49 6.87
CA ASP A 245 20.42 -4.17 7.40
C ASP A 245 21.62 -3.61 6.63
N VAL A 246 21.34 -2.60 5.81
CA VAL A 246 22.31 -1.92 4.96
C VAL A 246 23.41 -1.23 5.79
N GLY A 247 23.05 -0.63 6.93
CA GLY A 247 24.01 0.10 7.77
C GLY A 247 25.01 -0.84 8.44
N LEU A 248 24.51 -1.96 8.95
CA LEU A 248 25.36 -3.04 9.47
C LEU A 248 26.22 -3.65 8.37
N ALA A 249 25.67 -3.87 7.17
CA ALA A 249 26.43 -4.41 6.05
C ALA A 249 27.58 -3.49 5.61
N ILE A 250 27.39 -2.17 5.62
CA ILE A 250 28.45 -1.18 5.36
C ILE A 250 29.54 -1.27 6.44
N ALA A 251 29.16 -1.42 7.71
CA ALA A 251 30.11 -1.53 8.82
C ALA A 251 30.97 -2.82 8.77
N PHE A 252 30.48 -3.90 8.14
CA PHE A 252 31.27 -5.12 7.89
C PHE A 252 32.16 -5.03 6.65
N GLY A 253 31.87 -4.11 5.72
CA GLY A 253 32.59 -3.94 4.45
C GLY A 253 33.67 -2.86 4.44
N GLY A 254 33.80 -2.09 5.53
CA GLY A 254 34.86 -1.10 5.75
C GLY A 254 36.11 -1.65 6.42
#